data_AF-A0A367QA30-F1
#
_entry.id   AF-A0A367QA30-F1
#
_cell.length_a   1.000
_cell.length_b   1.000
_cell.length_c   1.000
_cell.angle_alpha   90.00
_cell.angle_beta   90.00
_cell.angle_gamma   90.00
#
_symmetry.space_group_name_H-M   'P 1'
#
loop_
_entity.id
_entity.type
_entity.pdbx_description
1 polymer ?
#
loop_
_entity_poly.entity_id
_entity_poly.type
_entity_poly.pdbx_seq_one_letter_code
_entity_poly.pdbx_strand_id
1 'polypeptide(L)'
;MLCAFPDPYPGELVYSICARFQERVQYPSLRSTVEDLFQTKNAIAIFDLPSRLDKLVKGLHPSSCYTADYFIDNHTLLRFYSPFLPLERLKLIRSEMCGNNGSKIHARLGIVAGSIEMPLYLRYCPLCVQEDKEKFGECYWHREHQLSGVEVCPVHGMFSKFAIIGLCS
;
A
#
# COMPACT_ATOMS: atom_id res chain seq x y z
N MET A 1 15.08 7.51 12.38
CA MET A 1 14.83 6.09 12.66
C MET A 1 13.39 5.96 13.10
N LEU A 2 12.61 5.11 12.45
CA LEU A 2 11.17 4.97 12.69
C LEU A 2 10.94 4.06 13.92
N CYS A 3 11.03 4.61 15.13
CA CYS A 3 11.01 3.83 16.39
C CYS A 3 9.67 3.16 16.73
N ALA A 4 8.61 3.36 15.94
CA ALA A 4 7.27 2.84 16.19
C ALA A 4 6.57 2.32 14.92
N PHE A 5 7.34 1.85 13.93
CA PHE A 5 6.77 1.32 12.69
C PHE A 5 5.89 0.08 13.00
N PRO A 6 4.60 0.05 12.59
CA PRO A 6 3.71 -1.07 12.88
C PRO A 6 4.12 -2.34 12.15
N ASP A 7 3.91 -3.48 12.81
CA ASP A 7 4.03 -4.76 12.12
C ASP A 7 2.92 -4.90 11.07
N PRO A 8 3.26 -5.33 9.84
CA PRO A 8 2.29 -5.53 8.78
C PRO A 8 1.32 -6.67 9.11
N TYR A 9 0.03 -6.46 8.85
CA TYR A 9 -0.97 -7.52 8.94
C TYR A 9 -1.06 -8.36 7.64
N PRO A 10 -1.56 -9.60 7.72
CA PRO A 10 -1.78 -10.43 6.54
C PRO A 10 -2.69 -9.72 5.53
N GLY A 11 -2.24 -9.62 4.28
CA GLY A 11 -3.06 -9.00 3.23
C GLY A 11 -3.14 -7.48 3.29
N GLU A 12 -2.42 -6.81 4.20
CA GLU A 12 -2.42 -5.35 4.35
C GLU A 12 -1.64 -4.64 3.24
N LEU A 13 -2.09 -3.45 2.81
CA LEU A 13 -1.32 -2.57 1.92
C LEU A 13 -0.21 -1.80 2.64
N VAL A 14 0.93 -1.54 1.98
CA VAL A 14 1.96 -0.61 2.49
C VAL A 14 1.36 0.74 2.85
N TYR A 15 0.40 1.20 2.05
CA TYR A 15 -0.35 2.41 2.34
C TYR A 15 -1.04 2.38 3.71
N SER A 16 -1.69 1.27 4.07
CA SER A 16 -2.34 1.08 5.36
C SER A 16 -1.34 1.07 6.51
N ILE A 17 -0.21 0.39 6.34
CA ILE A 17 0.88 0.34 7.34
C ILE A 17 1.38 1.75 7.62
N CYS A 18 1.59 2.56 6.57
CA CYS A 18 1.98 3.97 6.70
C CYS A 18 0.89 4.82 7.37
N ALA A 19 -0.39 4.56 7.07
CA ALA A 19 -1.51 5.27 7.71
C ALA A 19 -1.59 4.96 9.22
N ARG A 20 -1.44 3.69 9.62
CA ARG A 20 -1.36 3.29 11.03
C ARG A 20 -0.14 3.87 11.73
N PHE A 21 1.00 3.91 11.05
CA PHE A 21 2.19 4.58 11.58
C PHE A 21 1.91 6.07 11.86
N GLN A 22 1.21 6.74 10.95
CA GLN A 22 0.82 8.15 11.13
C GLN A 22 -0.08 8.37 12.35
N GLU A 23 -0.99 7.45 12.67
CA GLU A 23 -1.82 7.58 13.88
C GLU A 23 -1.00 7.39 15.16
N ARG A 24 -0.08 6.43 15.15
CA ARG A 24 0.78 6.12 16.29
C ARG A 24 1.75 7.25 16.58
N VAL A 25 2.30 7.84 15.53
CA VAL A 25 3.23 8.96 15.63
C VAL A 25 2.42 10.24 15.43
N GLN A 26 1.96 10.82 16.53
CA GLN A 26 1.15 12.05 16.60
C GLN A 26 1.91 13.29 16.10
N TYR A 27 2.39 13.25 14.86
CA TYR A 27 3.08 14.35 14.24
C TYR A 27 2.12 15.51 13.95
N PRO A 28 2.61 16.76 14.02
CA PRO A 28 1.78 17.94 13.83
C PRO A 28 1.28 18.09 12.38
N SER A 29 1.85 17.34 11.43
CA SER A 29 1.41 17.37 10.05
C SER A 29 1.68 16.05 9.32
N LEU A 30 0.80 15.71 8.37
CA LEU A 30 1.00 14.61 7.42
C LEU A 30 2.33 14.72 6.69
N ARG A 31 2.76 15.95 6.37
CA ARG A 31 4.01 16.22 5.66
C ARG A 31 5.22 15.75 6.46
N SER A 32 5.20 15.90 7.77
CA SER A 32 6.26 15.42 8.66
C SER A 32 6.35 13.89 8.64
N THR A 33 5.21 13.20 8.67
CA THR A 33 5.15 11.74 8.56
C THR A 33 5.70 11.25 7.22
N VAL A 34 5.31 11.90 6.13
CA VAL A 34 5.77 11.55 4.77
C VAL A 34 7.28 11.79 4.61
N GLU A 35 7.79 12.88 5.18
CA GLU A 35 9.22 13.18 5.18
C GLU A 35 10.02 12.14 5.96
N ASP A 36 9.54 11.70 7.12
CA ASP A 36 10.18 10.64 7.91
C ASP A 36 10.14 9.27 7.21
N LEU A 37 9.02 8.90 6.62
CA LEU A 37 8.85 7.62 5.92
C LEU A 37 9.66 7.54 4.62
N PHE A 38 9.68 8.61 3.83
CA PHE A 38 10.16 8.57 2.44
C PHE A 38 11.33 9.51 2.15
N GLN A 39 11.82 10.23 3.16
CA GLN A 39 12.92 11.21 3.05
C GLN A 39 12.62 12.29 2.01
N THR A 40 11.35 12.67 1.86
CA THR A 40 10.91 13.71 0.93
C THR A 40 9.60 14.33 1.36
N LYS A 41 9.42 15.60 1.02
CA LYS A 41 8.18 16.35 1.25
C LYS A 41 7.14 16.19 0.12
N ASN A 42 7.53 15.56 -0.98
CA ASN A 42 6.76 15.54 -2.24
C ASN A 42 6.34 14.11 -2.64
N ALA A 43 6.38 13.13 -1.73
CA ALA A 43 5.89 11.81 -2.05
C ALA A 43 4.37 11.86 -2.26
N ILE A 44 3.92 11.32 -3.38
CA ILE A 44 2.50 11.15 -3.69
C ILE A 44 2.05 9.84 -3.05
N ALA A 45 0.93 9.87 -2.34
CA ALA A 45 0.32 8.69 -1.75
C ALA A 45 -0.33 7.83 -2.85
N ILE A 46 0.46 6.94 -3.43
CA ILE A 46 -0.01 5.90 -4.37
C ILE A 46 -0.22 4.62 -3.55
N PHE A 47 -1.46 4.15 -3.47
CA PHE A 47 -1.80 3.04 -2.56
C PHE A 47 -1.46 1.67 -3.12
N ASP A 48 -1.55 1.50 -4.44
CA ASP A 48 -1.43 0.20 -5.10
C ASP A 48 0.02 -0.17 -5.40
N LEU A 49 0.78 0.79 -5.95
CA LEU A 49 2.12 0.58 -6.50
C LEU A 49 3.07 1.73 -6.09
N PRO A 50 3.38 1.83 -4.79
CA PRO A 50 4.22 2.89 -4.27
C PRO A 50 5.66 2.80 -4.81
N SER A 51 6.33 3.95 -4.82
CA SER A 51 7.79 4.03 -5.00
C SER A 51 8.49 4.36 -3.68
N ARG A 52 9.83 4.40 -3.69
CA ARG A 52 10.69 4.75 -2.53
C ARG A 52 10.70 3.69 -1.43
N LEU A 53 10.44 2.42 -1.76
CA LEU A 53 10.44 1.34 -0.76
C LEU A 53 11.84 1.12 -0.14
N ASP A 54 12.92 1.37 -0.87
CA ASP A 54 14.27 1.35 -0.29
C ASP A 54 14.46 2.44 0.77
N LYS A 55 13.81 3.60 0.59
CA LYS A 55 13.90 4.71 1.56
C LYS A 55 13.13 4.38 2.83
N LEU A 56 11.94 3.78 2.68
CA LEU A 56 11.16 3.27 3.78
C LEU A 56 11.97 2.28 4.61
N VAL A 57 12.51 1.24 3.97
CA VAL A 57 13.29 0.19 4.64
C VAL A 57 14.55 0.75 5.32
N LYS A 58 15.26 1.68 4.68
CA LYS A 58 16.41 2.37 5.29
C LYS A 58 16.04 3.22 6.51
N GLY A 59 14.79 3.66 6.63
CA GLY A 59 14.28 4.40 7.78
C GLY A 59 13.91 3.52 8.98
N LEU A 60 13.66 2.22 8.75
CA LEU A 60 13.30 1.26 9.79
C LEU A 60 14.44 1.01 10.79
N HIS A 61 14.09 0.46 11.94
CA HIS A 61 15.08 0.06 12.93
C HIS A 61 16.04 -1.00 12.35
N PRO A 62 17.36 -0.97 12.64
CA PRO A 62 18.32 -1.93 12.08
C PRO A 62 18.03 -3.40 12.37
N SER A 63 17.25 -3.71 13.41
CA SER A 63 16.80 -5.08 13.72
C SER A 63 15.57 -5.52 12.92
N SER A 64 14.99 -4.65 12.10
CA SER A 64 13.87 -5.00 11.22
C SER A 64 14.32 -6.03 10.18
N CYS A 65 13.53 -7.08 10.00
CA CYS A 65 13.73 -8.08 8.96
C CYS A 65 13.10 -7.71 7.61
N TYR A 66 12.39 -6.58 7.53
CA TYR A 66 11.67 -6.16 6.34
C TYR A 66 12.60 -5.62 5.24
N THR A 67 12.38 -6.07 4.02
CA THR A 67 13.08 -5.63 2.81
C THR A 67 12.12 -4.97 1.83
N ALA A 68 12.65 -4.26 0.82
CA ALA A 68 11.79 -3.66 -0.21
C ALA A 68 11.02 -4.74 -0.97
N ASP A 69 11.69 -5.84 -1.32
CA ASP A 69 11.05 -7.00 -1.96
C ASP A 69 9.94 -7.62 -1.11
N TYR A 70 10.14 -7.70 0.21
CA TYR A 70 9.09 -8.17 1.13
C TYR A 70 7.82 -7.31 1.00
N PHE A 71 7.97 -5.98 1.02
CA PHE A 71 6.84 -5.07 0.85
C PHE A 71 6.21 -5.18 -0.54
N ILE A 72 7.02 -5.24 -1.61
CA ILE A 72 6.53 -5.41 -2.97
C ILE A 72 5.66 -6.67 -3.08
N ASP A 73 6.13 -7.80 -2.54
CA ASP A 73 5.48 -9.09 -2.74
C ASP A 73 4.28 -9.33 -1.84
N ASN A 74 4.28 -8.75 -0.63
CA ASN A 74 3.27 -9.03 0.39
C ASN A 74 2.37 -7.84 0.71
N HIS A 75 2.71 -6.63 0.28
CA HIS A 75 2.02 -5.41 0.70
C HIS A 75 1.73 -4.43 -0.46
N THR A 76 1.89 -4.85 -1.71
CA THR A 76 1.48 -4.07 -2.90
C THR A 76 0.59 -4.90 -3.82
N LEU A 77 0.00 -4.23 -4.83
CA LEU A 77 -0.82 -4.91 -5.84
C LEU A 77 0.02 -5.52 -6.98
N LEU A 78 1.35 -5.33 -7.02
CA LEU A 78 2.20 -5.82 -8.12
C LEU A 78 2.05 -7.34 -8.34
N ARG A 79 1.89 -8.10 -7.25
CA ARG A 79 1.73 -9.56 -7.31
C ARG A 79 0.53 -10.01 -8.14
N PHE A 80 -0.54 -9.21 -8.19
CA PHE A 80 -1.74 -9.54 -8.96
C PHE A 80 -1.58 -9.22 -10.45
N TYR A 81 -0.72 -8.26 -10.79
CA TYR A 81 -0.38 -7.94 -12.17
C TYR A 81 0.74 -8.81 -12.74
N SER A 82 1.61 -9.37 -11.88
CA SER A 82 2.81 -10.09 -12.31
C SER A 82 2.58 -11.24 -13.30
N PRO A 83 1.50 -12.05 -13.22
CA PRO A 83 1.26 -13.13 -14.18
C PRO A 83 1.02 -12.64 -15.62
N PHE A 84 0.65 -11.37 -15.78
CA PHE A 84 0.29 -10.75 -17.06
C PHE A 84 1.42 -9.91 -17.66
N LEU A 85 2.62 -9.93 -17.07
CA LEU A 85 3.74 -9.09 -17.47
C LEU A 85 4.94 -9.93 -17.90
N PRO A 86 5.65 -9.53 -18.98
CA PRO A 86 6.97 -10.09 -19.29
C PRO A 86 7.96 -9.87 -18.12
N LEU A 87 8.83 -10.85 -17.87
CA LEU A 87 9.80 -10.81 -16.76
C LEU A 87 10.66 -9.55 -16.75
N GLU A 88 11.14 -9.10 -17.92
CA GLU A 88 11.96 -7.89 -18.02
C GLU A 88 11.19 -6.63 -17.61
N ARG A 89 9.89 -6.58 -17.92
CA ARG A 89 9.01 -5.48 -17.49
C ARG A 89 8.76 -5.52 -15.99
N LEU A 90 8.57 -6.72 -15.43
CA LEU A 90 8.40 -6.90 -13.98
C LEU A 90 9.64 -6.45 -13.20
N LYS A 91 10.84 -6.84 -13.65
CA LYS A 91 12.13 -6.40 -13.06
C LYS A 91 12.26 -4.88 -13.08
N LEU A 92 11.92 -4.25 -14.21
CA LEU A 92 11.97 -2.81 -14.35
C LEU A 92 11.00 -2.12 -13.38
N ILE A 93 9.76 -2.60 -13.28
CA ILE A 93 8.76 -2.05 -12.35
C ILE A 93 9.25 -2.18 -10.90
N ARG A 94 9.77 -3.34 -10.49
CA ARG A 94 10.35 -3.52 -9.15
C ARG A 94 11.47 -2.52 -8.88
N SER A 95 12.37 -2.32 -9.84
CA SER A 95 13.45 -1.34 -9.69
C SER A 95 12.94 0.10 -9.53
N GLU A 96 11.85 0.45 -10.21
CA GLU A 96 11.20 1.77 -10.07
C GLU A 96 10.47 1.92 -8.73
N MET A 97 9.87 0.83 -8.21
CA MET A 97 9.25 0.80 -6.87
C MET A 97 10.28 0.98 -5.75
N CYS A 98 11.48 0.43 -5.90
CA CYS A 98 12.59 0.67 -4.98
C CYS A 98 13.17 2.09 -5.13
N GLY A 99 13.17 2.62 -6.36
CA GLY A 99 13.74 3.91 -6.72
C GLY A 99 12.98 5.14 -6.20
N ASN A 100 13.52 6.32 -6.51
CA ASN A 100 13.00 7.60 -6.02
C ASN A 100 11.81 8.16 -6.82
N ASN A 101 11.50 7.58 -7.98
CA ASN A 101 10.49 8.09 -8.89
C ASN A 101 9.62 6.95 -9.44
N GLY A 102 8.35 6.94 -9.03
CA GLY A 102 7.35 5.99 -9.49
C GLY A 102 6.47 6.46 -10.64
N SER A 103 6.72 7.64 -11.23
CA SER A 103 5.79 8.24 -12.21
C SER A 103 5.52 7.38 -13.46
N LYS A 104 6.40 6.43 -13.76
CA LYS A 104 6.30 5.54 -14.92
C LYS A 104 5.70 4.18 -14.60
N ILE A 105 5.49 3.83 -13.33
CA ILE A 105 5.07 2.48 -12.91
C ILE A 105 3.72 2.10 -13.54
N HIS A 106 2.69 2.95 -13.36
CA HIS A 106 1.35 2.70 -13.93
C HIS A 106 1.36 2.67 -15.47
N ALA A 107 2.18 3.52 -16.11
CA ALA A 107 2.31 3.52 -17.56
C ALA A 107 2.92 2.22 -18.08
N ARG A 108 3.96 1.69 -17.40
CA ARG A 108 4.60 0.42 -17.76
C ARG A 108 3.70 -0.79 -17.55
N LEU A 109 2.82 -0.74 -16.55
CA LEU A 109 1.79 -1.76 -16.35
C LEU A 109 0.71 -1.75 -17.42
N GLY A 110 0.63 -0.69 -18.23
CA GLY A 110 -0.45 -0.54 -19.20
C GLY A 110 -1.77 -0.09 -18.58
N ILE A 111 -1.80 0.26 -17.29
CA ILE A 111 -3.00 0.79 -16.60
C ILE A 111 -3.47 2.07 -17.29
N VAL A 112 -2.52 2.96 -17.64
CA VAL A 112 -2.79 4.23 -18.34
C VAL A 112 -3.26 4.01 -19.78
N ALA A 113 -2.80 2.95 -20.45
CA ALA A 113 -3.16 2.64 -21.82
C ALA A 113 -4.47 1.83 -21.93
N GLY A 114 -4.89 1.16 -20.85
CA GLY A 114 -6.06 0.30 -20.80
C GLY A 114 -7.34 0.98 -20.28
N SER A 115 -7.34 2.31 -20.08
CA SER A 115 -8.47 3.06 -19.50
C SER A 115 -8.95 2.50 -18.15
N ILE A 116 -8.05 1.90 -17.37
CA ILE A 116 -8.36 1.40 -16.04
C ILE A 116 -8.41 2.62 -15.12
N GLU A 117 -9.62 3.02 -14.73
CA GLU A 117 -9.80 4.10 -13.76
C GLU A 117 -9.15 3.72 -12.43
N MET A 118 -8.21 4.56 -11.99
CA MET A 118 -7.63 4.44 -10.66
C MET A 118 -8.71 4.84 -9.64
N PRO A 119 -9.06 3.98 -8.66
CA PRO A 119 -10.09 4.31 -7.68
C PRO A 119 -9.74 5.59 -6.92
N LEU A 120 -10.65 6.58 -6.95
CA LEU A 120 -10.58 7.77 -6.09
C LEU A 120 -10.82 7.43 -4.60
N TYR A 121 -11.35 6.23 -4.35
CA TYR A 121 -11.77 5.74 -3.05
C TYR A 121 -11.18 4.35 -2.81
N LEU A 122 -10.81 4.07 -1.56
CA LEU A 122 -10.45 2.72 -1.15
C LEU A 122 -11.72 1.94 -0.84
N ARG A 123 -11.70 0.64 -1.17
CA ARG A 123 -12.82 -0.27 -0.93
C ARG A 123 -12.62 -1.06 0.36
N TYR A 124 -13.70 -1.32 1.07
CA TYR A 124 -13.68 -2.17 2.26
C TYR A 124 -14.96 -2.98 2.41
N CYS A 125 -14.85 -4.08 3.16
CA CYS A 125 -15.97 -4.88 3.61
C CYS A 125 -16.26 -4.57 5.09
N PRO A 126 -17.50 -4.21 5.46
CA PRO A 126 -17.87 -3.97 6.86
C PRO A 126 -17.63 -5.19 7.78
N LEU A 127 -17.79 -6.41 7.26
CA LEU A 127 -17.56 -7.63 8.02
C LEU A 127 -16.06 -7.87 8.23
N CYS A 128 -15.20 -7.68 7.21
CA CYS A 128 -13.75 -7.68 7.41
C CYS A 128 -13.32 -6.63 8.45
N VAL A 129 -13.90 -5.43 8.41
CA VAL A 129 -13.59 -4.38 9.40
C VAL A 129 -13.95 -4.80 10.82
N GLN A 130 -15.09 -5.46 10.99
CA GLN A 130 -15.49 -6.00 12.28
C GLN A 130 -14.52 -7.09 12.74
N GLU A 131 -14.21 -8.05 11.89
CA GLU A 131 -13.28 -9.14 12.18
C GLU A 131 -11.87 -8.64 12.50
N ASP A 132 -11.37 -7.64 11.77
CA ASP A 132 -10.07 -7.03 12.03
C ASP A 132 -10.06 -6.33 13.39
N LYS A 133 -11.12 -5.57 13.73
CA LYS A 133 -11.25 -4.93 15.05
C LYS A 133 -11.30 -5.95 16.18
N GLU A 134 -12.03 -7.05 15.99
CA GLU A 134 -12.10 -8.14 16.98
C GLU A 134 -10.76 -8.88 17.15
N LYS A 135 -10.01 -9.08 16.06
CA LYS A 135 -8.78 -9.87 16.06
C LYS A 135 -7.52 -9.08 16.40
N PHE A 136 -7.42 -7.85 15.90
CA PHE A 136 -6.20 -7.03 15.95
C PHE A 136 -6.40 -5.74 16.77
N GLY A 137 -7.63 -5.41 17.16
CA GLY A 137 -7.96 -4.17 17.86
C GLY A 137 -8.06 -2.94 16.96
N GLU A 138 -7.72 -3.07 15.68
CA GLU A 138 -7.76 -2.03 14.65
C GLU A 138 -8.05 -2.66 13.29
N CYS A 139 -8.62 -1.91 12.35
CA CYS A 139 -8.83 -2.36 10.98
C CYS A 139 -7.79 -1.77 10.02
N TYR A 140 -7.60 -2.42 8.88
CA TYR A 140 -6.59 -2.04 7.89
C TYR A 140 -7.12 -2.20 6.46
N TRP A 141 -6.42 -1.58 5.51
CA TRP A 141 -6.78 -1.73 4.10
C TRP A 141 -6.23 -3.03 3.53
N HIS A 142 -7.16 -3.95 3.25
CA HIS A 142 -6.89 -5.20 2.55
C HIS A 142 -6.56 -4.94 1.08
N ARG A 143 -5.51 -5.57 0.59
CA ARG A 143 -5.08 -5.55 -0.83
C ARG A 143 -6.17 -6.05 -1.77
N GLU A 144 -6.83 -7.13 -1.38
CA GLU A 144 -7.78 -7.86 -2.24
C GLU A 144 -8.97 -6.98 -2.62
N HIS A 145 -9.45 -6.14 -1.70
CA HIS A 145 -10.52 -5.18 -1.96
C HIS A 145 -10.12 -4.07 -2.95
N GLN A 146 -8.81 -3.83 -3.16
CA GLN A 146 -8.35 -2.73 -4.01
C GLN A 146 -8.15 -3.13 -5.48
N LEU A 147 -8.24 -4.43 -5.81
CA LEU A 147 -8.02 -4.91 -7.17
C LEU A 147 -9.08 -4.38 -8.14
N SER A 148 -8.67 -3.83 -9.28
CA SER A 148 -9.59 -3.38 -10.33
C SER A 148 -10.55 -4.51 -10.72
N GLY A 149 -11.85 -4.20 -10.78
CA GLY A 149 -12.91 -5.18 -11.03
C GLY A 149 -13.40 -5.99 -9.81
N VAL A 150 -12.73 -5.93 -8.65
CA VAL A 150 -13.19 -6.58 -7.43
C VAL A 150 -14.18 -5.69 -6.68
N GLU A 151 -15.47 -5.83 -6.99
CA GLU A 151 -16.55 -5.07 -6.34
C GLU A 151 -17.17 -5.80 -5.15
N VAL A 152 -16.92 -7.11 -5.04
CA VAL A 152 -17.45 -7.98 -4.00
C VAL A 152 -16.30 -8.47 -3.14
N CYS A 153 -16.48 -8.44 -1.82
CA CYS A 153 -15.53 -8.99 -0.88
C CYS A 153 -15.32 -10.50 -1.16
N PRO A 154 -14.08 -10.96 -1.40
CA PRO A 154 -13.81 -12.36 -1.70
C PRO A 154 -14.06 -13.29 -0.52
N VAL A 155 -14.06 -12.75 0.71
CA VAL A 155 -14.28 -13.50 1.95
C VAL A 155 -15.77 -13.63 2.26
N HIS A 156 -16.51 -12.52 2.22
CA HIS A 156 -17.91 -12.47 2.69
C HIS A 156 -18.97 -12.42 1.59
N GLY A 157 -18.57 -12.30 0.31
CA GLY A 157 -19.51 -12.35 -0.82
C GLY A 157 -20.46 -11.15 -0.91
N MET A 158 -20.16 -10.04 -0.23
CA MET A 158 -20.96 -8.81 -0.24
C MET A 158 -20.27 -7.68 -1.00
N PHE A 159 -21.06 -6.74 -1.55
CA PHE A 159 -20.52 -5.56 -2.21
C PHE A 159 -19.66 -4.72 -1.26
N SER A 160 -18.46 -4.38 -1.72
CA SER A 160 -17.53 -3.50 -1.03
C SER A 160 -18.11 -2.09 -0.96
N LYS A 161 -17.94 -1.43 0.18
CA LYS A 161 -18.21 0.00 0.35
C LYS A 161 -16.97 0.80 -0.03
N PHE A 162 -17.17 2.10 -0.26
CA PHE A 162 -16.10 3.04 -0.60
C PHE A 162 -15.84 3.98 0.57
N ALA A 163 -14.57 4.30 0.81
CA ALA A 163 -14.16 5.34 1.73
C ALA A 163 -13.06 6.21 1.10
N ILE A 164 -13.02 7.48 1.51
CA ILE A 164 -11.99 8.42 1.06
C ILE A 164 -10.63 7.91 1.54
N ILE A 165 -9.61 8.12 0.71
CA ILE A 165 -8.21 7.82 1.02
C ILE A 165 -7.85 8.42 2.39
N GLY A 166 -7.60 7.54 3.36
CA GLY A 166 -7.51 7.84 4.78
C GLY A 166 -7.51 6.54 5.58
N LEU A 167 -7.85 6.60 6.86
CA LEU A 167 -7.98 5.39 7.68
C LEU A 167 -9.31 4.70 7.44
N CYS A 168 -9.30 3.39 7.58
CA CYS A 168 -10.52 2.60 7.65
C CYS A 168 -11.18 2.93 9.00
N SER A 169 -12.16 3.85 9.04
CA SER A 169 -12.92 4.18 10.26
C SER A 169 -14.38 3.74 10.13
#